data_AF-A0A944XKN3-F1
#
_entry.id   AF-A0A944XKN3-F1
#
_cell.length_a   1.000
_cell.length_b   1.000
_cell.length_c   1.000
_cell.angle_alpha   90.00
_cell.angle_beta   90.00
_cell.angle_gamma   90.00
#
_symmetry.space_group_name_H-M   'P 1'
#
loop_
_entity.id
_entity.type
_entity.pdbx_description
1 polymer ?
#
loop_
_entity_poly.entity_id
_entity_poly.type
_entity_poly.pdbx_seq_one_letter_code
_entity_poly.pdbx_strand_id
1 'polypeptide(L)' 'MRHRKSGRQLNRNSSHRKAMFKNMANSLILHETIKT' A
#
# COMPACT_ATOMS: atom_id res chain seq x y z
N MET A 1 22.10 5.36 8.41
CA MET A 1 20.73 5.39 8.95
C MET A 1 19.97 6.58 8.35
N ARG A 2 18.79 6.39 7.76
CA ARG A 2 17.95 7.52 7.31
C ARG A 2 17.03 7.92 8.46
N HIS A 3 17.37 8.99 9.16
CA HIS A 3 16.55 9.50 10.26
C HIS A 3 15.16 9.94 9.74
N ARG A 4 14.10 9.60 10.47
CA ARG A 4 12.70 9.99 10.21
C ARG A 4 12.03 9.40 8.96
N LYS A 5 12.52 8.27 8.43
CA LYS A 5 11.76 7.52 7.42
C LYS A 5 10.84 6.49 8.06
N SER A 6 9.55 6.60 7.77
CA SER A 6 8.52 5.62 8.14
C SER A 6 8.14 4.77 6.92
N GLY A 7 7.74 3.52 7.18
CA GLY A 7 7.22 2.59 6.17
C GLY A 7 8.26 1.65 5.56
N ARG A 8 7.75 0.60 4.88
CA ARG A 8 8.53 -0.42 4.16
C ARG A 8 8.84 0.06 2.73
N GLN A 9 10.05 -0.19 2.23
CA GLN A 9 10.36 -0.04 0.82
C GLN A 9 9.71 -1.16 0.00
N LEU A 10 8.79 -0.81 -0.91
CA LEU A 10 8.01 -1.77 -1.70
C LEU A 10 8.51 -1.94 -3.14
N ASN A 11 9.69 -1.40 -3.49
CA ASN A 11 10.26 -1.39 -4.85
C ASN A 11 9.28 -0.91 -5.94
N ARG A 12 8.42 0.07 -5.58
CA ARG A 12 7.39 0.65 -6.44
C ARG A 12 7.47 2.18 -6.40
N ASN A 13 7.21 2.84 -7.52
CA ASN A 13 7.15 4.30 -7.61
C ASN A 13 5.90 4.86 -6.88
N SER A 14 5.81 6.19 -6.74
CA SER A 14 4.72 6.84 -5.99
C SER A 14 3.34 6.59 -6.60
N SER A 15 3.20 6.63 -7.92
CA SER A 15 1.93 6.40 -8.62
C SER A 15 1.43 4.97 -8.44
N HIS A 16 2.32 3.98 -8.58
CA HIS A 16 2.00 2.58 -8.35
C HIS A 16 1.55 2.35 -6.90
N ARG A 17 2.28 2.90 -5.91
CA ARG A 17 1.86 2.77 -4.50
C ARG A 17 0.47 3.36 -4.25
N LYS A 18 0.16 4.52 -4.83
CA LYS A 18 -1.18 5.14 -4.72
C LYS A 18 -2.27 4.23 -5.28
N ALA A 19 -2.05 3.63 -6.45
CA ALA A 19 -2.99 2.70 -7.06
C ALA A 19 -3.15 1.41 -6.22
N MET A 20 -2.05 0.84 -5.74
CA MET A 20 -2.05 -0.36 -4.91
C MET A 20 -2.86 -0.16 -3.62
N PHE A 21 -2.64 0.94 -2.91
CA PHE A 21 -3.40 1.24 -1.69
C PHE A 21 -4.89 1.47 -1.97
N LYS A 22 -5.23 2.15 -3.07
CA LYS A 22 -6.63 2.32 -3.48
C LYS A 22 -7.32 0.98 -3.74
N ASN A 23 -6.64 0.08 -4.45
CA ASN A 23 -7.19 -1.23 -4.78
C ASN A 23 -7.37 -2.10 -3.53
N MET A 24 -6.38 -2.12 -2.62
CA MET A 24 -6.51 -2.86 -1.36
C MET A 24 -7.64 -2.33 -0.49
N ALA A 25 -7.80 -0.99 -0.38
CA ALA A 25 -8.91 -0.41 0.36
C ALA A 25 -10.27 -0.80 -0.24
N ASN A 26 -10.40 -0.73 -1.57
CA ASN A 26 -11.63 -1.15 -2.25
C ASN A 26 -11.93 -2.63 -2.02
N SER A 27 -10.94 -3.51 -2.18
CA SER A 27 -11.12 -4.95 -1.96
C SER A 27 -11.47 -5.27 -0.52
N LEU A 28 -10.90 -4.55 0.47
CA LEU A 28 -11.25 -4.72 1.87
C LEU A 28 -12.71 -4.34 2.14
N ILE A 29 -13.20 -3.25 1.54
CA ILE A 29 -14.60 -2.84 1.67
C ILE A 29 -15.55 -3.85 1.02
N LEU A 30 -15.19 -4.40 -0.14
CA LEU A 30 -16.05 -5.30 -0.91
C LEU A 30 -16.08 -6.73 -0.36
N HIS A 31 -14.96 -7.21 0.17
CA HIS A 31 -14.79 -8.62 0.55
C HIS A 31 -14.55 -8.81 2.05
N GLU A 32 -14.52 -7.73 2.84
CA GLU A 32 -14.33 -7.70 4.31
C GLU A 32 -13.00 -8.26 4.82
N THR A 33 -12.29 -9.02 3.99
CA THR A 33 -10.97 -9.59 4.25
C THR A 33 -10.15 -9.64 2.97
N ILE A 34 -8.85 -9.37 3.09
CA ILE A 34 -7.90 -9.47 1.98
C ILE A 34 -6.59 -10.08 2.47
N LYS A 35 -5.91 -10.81 1.58
CA LYS A 35 -4.55 -11.31 1.80
C LYS A 35 -3.59 -10.48 0.95
N THR A 36 -2.55 -9.92 1.57
CA THR A 36 -1.60 -8.99 0.95
C THR A 36 -0.17 -9.44 1.11
#